data_AF-A0A8M9PWG5-F1
#
_entry.id   AF-A0A8M9PWG5-F1
#
_cell.length_a   1.000
_cell.length_b   1.000
_cell.length_c   1.000
_cell.angle_alpha   90.00
_cell.angle_beta   90.00
_cell.angle_gamma   90.00
#
_symmetry.space_group_name_H-M   'P 1'
#
loop_
_entity.id
_entity.type
_entity.pdbx_description
1 polymer ?
#
loop_
_entity_poly.entity_id
_entity_poly.type
_entity_poly.pdbx_seq_one_letter_code
_entity_poly.pdbx_strand_id
1 'polypeptide(L)'
;MGQQAFSSERGLRITQQLFLSLLLFQVHQYYSSLPEDKVPYVNSPGEKYRIKQLLHQLPPHDNEVRYCNSLDDEEKRELKLFSNQRKRENLGRGNVRPFPVTMTGAICEQCGGQINGGDIAVFASRAGHGVCWHPQCFVCSMCDELLVDLIYFYQDGKIFCGRHHAERLKPRCSACDE
;
A
#
# COMPACT_ATOMS: atom_id res chain seq x y z
N MET A 1 -36.63 15.30 -11.95
CA MET A 1 -36.87 14.14 -11.07
C MET A 1 -35.55 13.78 -10.40
N GLY A 2 -35.50 13.85 -9.07
CA GLY A 2 -34.26 13.78 -8.30
C GLY A 2 -33.64 12.38 -8.32
N GLN A 3 -32.46 12.25 -8.92
CA GLN A 3 -31.60 11.10 -8.73
C GLN A 3 -30.63 11.43 -7.58
N GLN A 4 -30.98 10.92 -6.41
CA GLN A 4 -30.24 11.04 -5.16
C GLN A 4 -28.94 10.23 -5.27
N ALA A 5 -27.82 10.86 -5.61
CA ALA A 5 -26.48 10.27 -5.54
C ALA A 5 -25.75 10.62 -4.23
N PHE A 6 -26.50 10.92 -3.15
CA PHE A 6 -25.98 11.55 -1.92
C PHE A 6 -25.78 10.58 -0.73
N SER A 7 -25.57 9.28 -0.94
CA SER A 7 -25.65 8.29 0.16
C SER A 7 -24.47 7.34 0.40
N SER A 8 -23.37 7.35 -0.36
CA SER A 8 -22.27 6.39 -0.12
C SER A 8 -21.10 6.89 0.74
N GLU A 9 -21.07 8.18 1.14
CA GLU A 9 -19.95 8.77 1.92
C GLU A 9 -19.71 8.14 3.31
N ARG A 10 -20.60 7.29 3.84
CA ARG A 10 -20.38 6.69 5.17
C ARG A 10 -19.40 5.53 5.21
N GLY A 11 -18.81 5.13 4.07
CA GLY A 11 -18.04 3.89 3.95
C GLY A 11 -16.52 3.99 4.09
N LEU A 12 -15.87 5.08 3.71
CA LEU A 12 -14.41 5.04 3.53
C LEU A 12 -13.71 5.95 4.52
N ARG A 13 -13.74 5.58 5.80
CA ARG A 13 -13.23 6.45 6.88
C ARG A 13 -11.71 6.64 6.89
N ILE A 14 -10.93 5.71 6.33
CA ILE A 14 -9.47 5.68 6.60
C ILE A 14 -8.62 5.97 5.34
N THR A 15 -9.21 6.01 4.15
CA THR A 15 -8.47 6.33 2.92
C THR A 15 -8.57 7.79 2.49
N GLN A 16 -9.31 8.65 3.19
CA GLN A 16 -9.47 10.06 2.79
C GLN A 16 -8.12 10.76 2.57
N GLN A 17 -7.09 10.45 3.35
CA GLN A 17 -5.77 11.09 3.18
C GLN A 17 -5.01 10.63 1.92
N LEU A 18 -5.33 9.47 1.34
CA LEU A 18 -4.74 9.00 0.08
C LEU A 18 -5.36 9.70 -1.13
N PHE A 19 -6.59 10.19 -1.00
CA PHE A 19 -7.41 10.61 -2.13
C PHE A 19 -7.83 12.08 -2.08
N LEU A 20 -7.22 12.90 -1.21
CA LEU A 20 -7.53 14.34 -1.11
C LEU A 20 -7.40 15.10 -2.44
N SER A 21 -6.57 14.60 -3.36
CA SER A 21 -6.38 15.18 -4.70
C SER A 21 -7.24 14.54 -5.79
N LEU A 22 -8.07 13.54 -5.46
CA LEU A 22 -8.92 12.86 -6.43
C LEU A 22 -10.35 13.41 -6.38
N LEU A 23 -10.95 13.52 -7.56
CA LEU A 23 -12.37 13.78 -7.73
C LEU A 23 -13.19 12.53 -7.35
N LEU A 24 -14.45 12.70 -6.97
CA LEU A 24 -15.30 11.59 -6.51
C LEU A 24 -15.36 10.43 -7.53
N PHE A 25 -15.48 10.74 -8.82
CA PHE A 25 -15.49 9.71 -9.87
C PHE A 25 -14.14 8.98 -9.99
N GLN A 26 -13.03 9.65 -9.68
CA GLN A 26 -11.69 9.06 -9.70
C GLN A 26 -11.48 8.13 -8.51
N VAL A 27 -12.02 8.51 -7.34
CA VAL A 27 -12.08 7.63 -6.17
C VAL A 27 -12.89 6.38 -6.49
N HIS A 28 -14.06 6.55 -7.11
CA HIS A 28 -14.88 5.42 -7.55
C HIS A 28 -14.13 4.54 -8.56
N GLN A 29 -13.51 5.12 -9.59
CA GLN A 29 -12.70 4.40 -10.58
C GLN A 29 -11.55 3.61 -9.94
N TYR A 30 -10.87 4.18 -8.95
CA TYR A 30 -9.85 3.46 -8.18
C TYR A 30 -10.44 2.21 -7.52
N TYR A 31 -11.54 2.35 -6.77
CA TYR A 31 -12.12 1.22 -6.05
C TYR A 31 -12.78 0.18 -6.97
N SER A 32 -13.35 0.60 -8.09
CA SER A 32 -13.89 -0.30 -9.11
C SER A 32 -12.81 -1.18 -9.77
N SER A 33 -11.54 -0.78 -9.70
CA SER A 33 -10.44 -1.60 -10.21
C SER A 33 -9.96 -2.66 -9.22
N LEU A 34 -10.31 -2.55 -7.93
CA LEU A 34 -9.92 -3.54 -6.93
C LEU A 34 -10.90 -4.73 -6.91
N PRO A 35 -10.45 -5.92 -6.47
CA PRO A 35 -11.35 -7.03 -6.18
C PRO A 35 -12.43 -6.61 -5.16
N GLU A 36 -13.69 -6.95 -5.42
CA GLU A 36 -14.85 -6.48 -4.64
C GLU A 36 -14.73 -6.83 -3.15
N ASP A 37 -14.24 -8.03 -2.85
CA ASP A 37 -14.01 -8.53 -1.49
C ASP A 37 -12.88 -7.79 -0.74
N LYS A 38 -12.06 -7.01 -1.45
CA LYS A 38 -10.96 -6.20 -0.92
C LYS A 38 -11.31 -4.71 -0.83
N VAL A 39 -12.51 -4.27 -1.24
CA VAL A 39 -12.90 -2.85 -1.18
C VAL A 39 -13.35 -2.47 0.25
N PRO A 40 -12.67 -1.53 0.93
CA PRO A 40 -12.85 -1.28 2.36
C PRO A 40 -13.98 -0.28 2.66
N TYR A 41 -15.21 -0.62 2.29
CA TYR A 41 -16.41 0.09 2.77
C TYR A 41 -16.68 -0.25 4.25
N VAL A 42 -17.21 0.71 5.03
CA VAL A 42 -17.57 0.53 6.44
C VAL A 42 -18.46 -0.71 6.58
N ASN A 43 -18.08 -1.58 7.50
CA ASN A 43 -18.71 -2.87 7.80
C ASN A 43 -18.64 -3.92 6.68
N SER A 44 -17.84 -3.72 5.63
CA SER A 44 -17.67 -4.71 4.55
C SER A 44 -16.64 -5.79 4.92
N PRO A 45 -16.67 -6.95 4.21
CA PRO A 45 -15.56 -7.91 4.26
C PRO A 45 -14.21 -7.27 3.93
N GLY A 46 -14.18 -6.33 2.98
CA GLY A 46 -12.98 -5.60 2.58
C GLY A 46 -12.40 -4.70 3.66
N GLU A 47 -13.21 -4.11 4.55
CA GLU A 47 -12.71 -3.35 5.71
C GLU A 47 -11.97 -4.28 6.68
N LYS A 48 -12.58 -5.42 7.01
CA LYS A 48 -11.97 -6.44 7.88
C LYS A 48 -10.69 -6.99 7.24
N TYR A 49 -10.71 -7.25 5.94
CA TYR A 49 -9.55 -7.68 5.18
C TYR A 49 -8.44 -6.63 5.25
N ARG A 50 -8.75 -5.35 5.01
CA ARG A 50 -7.78 -4.24 5.13
C ARG A 50 -7.15 -4.17 6.52
N ILE A 51 -7.93 -4.32 7.59
CA ILE A 51 -7.40 -4.30 8.97
C ILE A 51 -6.43 -5.47 9.19
N LYS A 52 -6.77 -6.67 8.71
CA LYS A 52 -5.87 -7.83 8.77
C LYS A 52 -4.58 -7.57 7.98
N GLN A 53 -4.69 -7.04 6.76
CA GLN A 53 -3.53 -6.69 5.94
C GLN A 53 -2.69 -5.59 6.57
N LEU A 54 -3.28 -4.62 7.27
CA LEU A 54 -2.54 -3.59 7.99
C LEU A 54 -1.63 -4.21 9.06
N LEU A 55 -2.19 -5.07 9.91
CA LEU A 55 -1.43 -5.75 10.96
C LEU A 55 -0.39 -6.72 10.40
N HIS A 56 -0.72 -7.42 9.32
CA HIS A 56 0.18 -8.39 8.72
C HIS A 56 1.33 -7.73 7.94
N GLN A 57 1.03 -6.74 7.10
CA GLN A 57 2.01 -6.09 6.24
C GLN A 57 2.86 -5.04 6.96
N LEU A 58 2.32 -4.42 8.01
CA LEU A 58 3.00 -3.41 8.83
C LEU A 58 2.94 -3.79 10.31
N PRO A 59 3.62 -4.88 10.74
CA PRO A 59 3.55 -5.32 12.12
C PRO A 59 4.07 -4.25 13.08
N PRO A 60 3.36 -3.90 14.16
CA PRO A 60 3.78 -2.84 15.08
C PRO A 60 5.14 -3.09 15.75
N HIS A 61 5.46 -4.36 16.06
CA HIS A 61 6.73 -4.77 16.66
C HIS A 61 7.95 -4.60 15.75
N ASP A 62 7.78 -4.52 14.43
CA ASP A 62 8.87 -4.16 13.51
C ASP A 62 9.31 -2.70 13.66
N ASN A 63 8.42 -1.87 14.21
CA ASN A 63 8.56 -0.44 14.20
C ASN A 63 8.84 0.14 15.58
N GLU A 64 8.15 -0.36 16.60
CA GLU A 64 8.20 0.20 17.94
C GLU A 64 8.47 -0.88 18.99
N VAL A 65 9.58 -0.69 19.69
CA VAL A 65 10.05 -1.54 20.80
C VAL A 65 8.96 -1.87 21.82
N ARG A 66 8.03 -0.95 22.08
CA ARG A 66 6.96 -1.15 23.09
C ARG A 66 6.00 -2.29 22.76
N TYR A 67 6.00 -2.78 21.52
CA TYR A 67 5.19 -3.92 21.09
C TYR A 67 5.96 -5.24 21.05
N CYS A 68 7.28 -5.21 21.25
CA CYS A 68 8.11 -6.42 21.32
C CYS A 68 8.12 -6.97 22.74
N ASN A 69 8.12 -8.29 22.88
CA ASN A 69 8.24 -8.92 24.18
C ASN A 69 9.72 -9.20 24.48
N SER A 70 10.16 -8.86 25.70
CA SER A 70 11.42 -9.36 26.28
C SER A 70 12.73 -8.92 25.59
N LEU A 71 12.77 -7.79 24.88
CA LEU A 71 14.02 -7.28 24.32
C LEU A 71 14.96 -6.71 25.42
N ASP A 72 16.24 -7.07 25.36
CA ASP A 72 17.28 -6.41 26.14
C ASP A 72 17.62 -5.01 25.58
N ASP A 73 18.44 -4.24 26.30
CA ASP A 73 18.72 -2.85 25.89
C ASP A 73 19.55 -2.73 24.62
N GLU A 74 20.34 -3.75 24.23
CA GLU A 74 21.04 -3.79 22.96
C GLU A 74 20.05 -4.09 21.82
N GLU A 75 19.22 -5.11 21.97
CA GLU A 75 18.20 -5.48 20.97
C GLU A 75 17.23 -4.32 20.70
N LYS A 76 16.85 -3.57 21.74
CA LYS A 76 16.05 -2.34 21.59
C LYS A 76 16.75 -1.28 20.74
N ARG A 77 18.06 -1.12 20.88
CA ARG A 77 18.85 -0.18 20.07
C ARG A 77 18.91 -0.65 18.63
N GLU A 78 19.22 -1.93 18.42
CA GLU A 78 19.26 -2.52 17.10
C GLU A 78 17.92 -2.41 16.36
N LEU A 79 16.81 -2.69 17.02
CA LEU A 79 15.48 -2.57 16.42
C LEU A 79 15.18 -1.13 15.98
N LYS A 80 15.54 -0.13 16.80
CA LYS A 80 15.39 1.28 16.44
C LYS A 80 16.24 1.66 15.23
N LEU A 81 17.51 1.22 15.20
CA LEU A 81 18.41 1.47 14.08
C LEU A 81 17.87 0.83 12.81
N PHE A 82 17.47 -0.44 12.89
CA PHE A 82 16.87 -1.20 11.79
C PHE A 82 15.61 -0.53 11.24
N SER A 83 14.65 -0.20 12.11
CA SER A 83 13.40 0.48 11.75
C SER A 83 13.65 1.83 11.08
N ASN A 84 14.55 2.65 11.62
CA ASN A 84 14.86 3.96 11.04
C ASN A 84 15.57 3.85 9.69
N GLN A 85 16.49 2.90 9.57
CA GLN A 85 17.23 2.68 8.33
C GLN A 85 16.30 2.28 7.18
N ARG A 86 15.48 1.23 7.36
CA ARG A 86 14.53 0.76 6.32
C ARG A 86 13.53 1.85 5.93
N LYS A 87 13.09 2.68 6.88
CA LYS A 87 12.17 3.80 6.60
C LYS A 87 12.83 4.88 5.75
N ARG A 88 14.08 5.21 6.06
CA ARG A 88 14.82 6.22 5.31
C ARG A 88 15.17 5.74 3.91
N GLU A 89 15.62 4.49 3.78
CA GLU A 89 16.21 3.98 2.56
C GLU A 89 15.18 3.39 1.59
N ASN A 90 14.15 2.70 2.09
CA ASN A 90 13.29 1.87 1.24
C ASN A 90 11.80 2.22 1.33
N LEU A 91 11.31 2.78 2.44
CA LEU A 91 9.89 3.09 2.62
C LEU A 91 9.44 4.23 1.70
N GLY A 92 8.37 3.99 0.94
CA GLY A 92 7.64 4.98 0.17
C GLY A 92 6.13 4.84 0.33
N ARG A 93 5.41 5.82 -0.22
CA ARG A 93 3.94 5.81 -0.28
C ARG A 93 3.51 6.01 -1.72
N GLY A 94 2.65 5.12 -2.21
CA GLY A 94 2.10 5.19 -3.55
C GLY A 94 1.22 6.43 -3.67
N ASN A 95 1.40 7.15 -4.78
CA ASN A 95 0.58 8.30 -5.12
C ASN A 95 -0.45 7.88 -6.16
N VAL A 96 -1.73 8.01 -5.84
CA VAL A 96 -2.81 7.75 -6.80
C VAL A 96 -3.15 9.02 -7.53
N ARG A 97 -3.08 8.97 -8.85
CA ARG A 97 -3.51 10.06 -9.71
C ARG A 97 -3.93 9.54 -11.09
N PRO A 98 -4.74 10.30 -11.83
CA PRO A 98 -4.99 10.01 -13.23
C PRO A 98 -3.69 10.06 -14.02
N PHE A 99 -3.52 9.12 -14.94
CA PHE A 99 -2.46 9.14 -15.92
C PHE A 99 -2.73 10.29 -16.91
N PRO A 100 -1.73 11.13 -17.27
CA PRO A 100 -1.97 12.27 -18.15
C PRO A 100 -2.56 11.86 -19.50
N VAL A 101 -3.69 12.47 -19.88
CA VAL A 101 -4.34 12.24 -21.19
C VAL A 101 -3.49 12.66 -22.39
N THR A 102 -2.49 13.52 -22.15
CA THR A 102 -1.57 14.02 -23.17
C THR A 102 -0.46 13.04 -23.53
N MET A 103 -0.31 11.94 -22.79
CA MET A 103 0.70 10.92 -23.05
C MET A 103 0.08 9.71 -23.76
N THR A 104 0.87 9.02 -24.58
CA THR A 104 0.48 7.82 -25.35
C THR A 104 0.18 6.58 -24.49
N GLY A 105 -0.03 6.77 -23.19
CA GLY A 105 -0.09 5.72 -22.18
C GLY A 105 1.27 5.42 -21.54
N ALA A 106 1.25 4.48 -20.59
CA ALA A 106 2.42 3.87 -19.97
C ALA A 106 2.22 2.35 -19.87
N ILE A 107 3.30 1.63 -19.57
CA ILE A 107 3.26 0.19 -19.32
C ILE A 107 3.24 -0.04 -17.81
N CYS A 108 2.30 -0.84 -17.33
CA CYS A 108 2.25 -1.23 -15.94
C CYS A 108 3.45 -2.12 -15.61
N GLU A 109 4.18 -1.75 -14.56
CA GLU A 109 5.40 -2.44 -14.13
C GLU A 109 5.15 -3.89 -13.66
N GLN A 110 3.95 -4.21 -13.17
CA GLN A 110 3.63 -5.55 -12.66
C GLN A 110 3.08 -6.49 -13.73
N CYS A 111 2.12 -6.04 -14.55
CA CYS A 111 1.42 -6.92 -15.50
C CYS A 111 1.90 -6.75 -16.94
N GLY A 112 2.71 -5.73 -17.24
CA GLY A 112 3.10 -5.38 -18.62
C GLY A 112 1.97 -4.83 -19.48
N GLY A 113 0.76 -4.70 -18.93
CA GLY A 113 -0.41 -4.16 -19.62
C GLY A 113 -0.36 -2.64 -19.75
N GLN A 114 -1.07 -2.10 -20.74
CA GLN A 114 -1.13 -0.66 -20.99
C GLN A 114 -1.99 0.06 -19.94
N ILE A 115 -1.53 1.24 -19.53
CA ILE A 115 -2.26 2.25 -18.76
C ILE A 115 -2.53 3.41 -19.70
N ASN A 116 -3.79 3.70 -19.99
CA ASN A 116 -4.17 4.74 -20.95
C ASN A 116 -4.25 6.12 -20.29
N GLY A 117 -4.18 7.16 -21.12
CA GLY A 117 -4.50 8.53 -20.71
C GLY A 117 -5.87 8.62 -20.02
N GLY A 118 -5.92 9.16 -18.81
CA GLY A 118 -7.12 9.30 -18.00
C GLY A 118 -7.38 8.13 -17.04
N ASP A 119 -6.69 6.99 -17.20
CA ASP A 119 -6.81 5.87 -16.27
C ASP A 119 -6.23 6.24 -14.90
N ILE A 120 -6.83 5.71 -13.82
CA ILE A 120 -6.23 5.82 -12.50
C ILE A 120 -5.02 4.88 -12.42
N ALA A 121 -3.89 5.45 -12.01
CA ALA A 121 -2.66 4.71 -11.81
C ALA A 121 -2.04 5.03 -10.45
N VAL A 122 -1.25 4.09 -9.94
CA VAL A 122 -0.43 4.26 -8.74
C VAL A 122 1.00 4.55 -9.18
N PHE A 123 1.59 5.58 -8.62
CA PHE A 123 2.98 5.98 -8.89
C PHE A 123 3.82 5.82 -7.62
N ALA A 124 5.05 5.35 -7.78
CA ALA A 124 5.98 5.14 -6.68
C ALA A 124 7.25 5.96 -6.91
N SER A 125 7.42 7.07 -6.19
CA SER A 125 8.54 8.00 -6.41
C SER A 125 9.92 7.32 -6.33
N ARG A 126 10.07 6.28 -5.49
CA ARG A 126 11.34 5.54 -5.38
C ARG A 126 11.66 4.64 -6.58
N ALA A 127 10.64 4.23 -7.33
CA ALA A 127 10.84 3.46 -8.57
C ALA A 127 11.17 4.36 -9.77
N GLY A 128 11.00 5.68 -9.63
CA GLY A 128 11.28 6.67 -10.67
C GLY A 128 10.01 7.32 -11.23
N HIS A 129 10.17 8.50 -11.84
CA HIS A 129 9.06 9.36 -12.26
C HIS A 129 8.17 8.79 -13.38
N GLY A 130 8.65 7.78 -14.10
CA GLY A 130 7.92 7.14 -15.21
C GLY A 130 7.28 5.80 -14.85
N VAL A 131 7.53 5.26 -13.65
CA VAL A 131 7.05 3.93 -13.28
C VAL A 131 5.68 4.03 -12.61
N CYS A 132 4.73 3.25 -13.13
CA CYS A 132 3.37 3.22 -12.62
C CYS A 132 2.74 1.83 -12.71
N TRP A 133 1.69 1.65 -11.92
CA TRP A 133 0.93 0.41 -11.82
C TRP A 133 -0.56 0.69 -11.98
N HIS A 134 -1.30 -0.28 -12.51
CA HIS A 134 -2.73 -0.33 -12.25
C HIS A 134 -2.96 -0.46 -10.73
N PRO A 135 -4.07 0.06 -10.17
CA PRO A 135 -4.29 -0.01 -8.73
C PRO A 135 -4.26 -1.44 -8.17
N GLN A 136 -4.90 -2.39 -8.87
CA GLN A 136 -4.89 -3.81 -8.51
C GLN A 136 -3.52 -4.50 -8.69
N CYS A 137 -2.61 -3.86 -9.41
CA CYS A 137 -1.28 -4.37 -9.70
C CYS A 137 -0.23 -3.84 -8.72
N PHE A 138 -0.59 -2.91 -7.83
CA PHE A 138 0.32 -2.39 -6.81
C PHE A 138 0.39 -3.34 -5.60
N VAL A 139 1.03 -4.49 -5.82
CA VAL A 139 1.09 -5.64 -4.90
C VAL A 139 2.50 -5.92 -4.41
N CYS A 140 2.64 -6.57 -3.26
CA CYS A 140 3.93 -7.04 -2.77
C CYS A 140 4.49 -8.15 -3.68
N SER A 141 5.74 -8.04 -4.14
CA SER A 141 6.40 -9.03 -5.01
C SER A 141 6.71 -10.39 -4.35
N MET A 142 6.21 -10.66 -3.14
CA MET A 142 6.44 -11.92 -2.39
C MET A 142 5.15 -12.66 -2.07
N CYS A 143 4.05 -11.95 -1.78
CA CYS A 143 2.76 -12.56 -1.46
C CYS A 143 1.61 -12.14 -2.39
N ASP A 144 1.89 -11.29 -3.38
CA ASP A 144 0.91 -10.78 -4.35
C ASP A 144 -0.31 -10.06 -3.72
N GLU A 145 -0.22 -9.69 -2.44
CA GLU A 145 -1.25 -8.92 -1.76
C GLU A 145 -1.12 -7.42 -2.06
N LEU A 146 -2.28 -6.76 -2.17
CA LEU A 146 -2.36 -5.31 -2.35
C LEU A 146 -1.63 -4.61 -1.21
N LEU A 147 -0.75 -3.67 -1.54
CA LEU A 147 0.01 -2.93 -0.55
C LEU A 147 -0.92 -2.01 0.24
N VAL A 148 -1.11 -2.34 1.52
CA VAL A 148 -2.09 -1.67 2.38
C VAL A 148 -1.76 -0.19 2.51
N ASP A 149 -2.77 0.65 2.34
CA ASP A 149 -2.65 2.11 2.29
C ASP A 149 -1.57 2.64 1.33
N LEU A 150 -1.24 1.83 0.32
CA LEU A 150 -0.19 2.09 -0.66
C LEU A 150 1.19 2.31 -0.03
N ILE A 151 1.40 1.83 1.19
CA ILE A 151 2.69 1.87 1.86
C ILE A 151 3.54 0.71 1.31
N TYR A 152 4.74 1.03 0.82
CA TYR A 152 5.61 0.06 0.18
C TYR A 152 7.06 0.24 0.61
N PHE A 153 7.86 -0.81 0.45
CA PHE A 153 9.31 -0.77 0.55
C PHE A 153 9.91 -1.13 -0.80
N TYR A 154 10.75 -0.25 -1.37
CA TYR A 154 11.38 -0.46 -2.67
C TYR A 154 12.83 -0.85 -2.51
N GLN A 155 13.21 -2.00 -3.07
CA GLN A 155 14.57 -2.53 -3.05
C GLN A 155 14.78 -3.44 -4.26
N ASP A 156 15.97 -3.39 -4.86
CA ASP A 156 16.36 -4.25 -6.00
C ASP A 156 15.35 -4.24 -7.17
N GLY A 157 14.80 -3.06 -7.47
CA GLY A 157 13.82 -2.90 -8.56
C GLY A 157 12.40 -3.38 -8.22
N LYS A 158 12.14 -3.87 -7.01
CA LYS A 158 10.87 -4.49 -6.62
C LYS A 158 10.21 -3.78 -5.44
N ILE A 159 8.89 -3.91 -5.35
CA ILE A 159 8.09 -3.38 -4.24
C ILE A 159 7.67 -4.51 -3.29
N PHE A 160 7.79 -4.26 -2.00
CA PHE A 160 7.48 -5.22 -0.95
C PHE A 160 6.58 -4.58 0.11
N CYS A 161 5.78 -5.41 0.79
CA CYS A 161 5.15 -4.99 2.02
C CYS A 161 6.19 -4.85 3.13
N GLY A 162 5.83 -4.18 4.24
CA GLY A 162 6.76 -3.97 5.34
C GLY A 162 7.30 -5.27 5.93
N ARG A 163 6.44 -6.27 6.10
CA ARG A 163 6.81 -7.58 6.61
C ARG A 163 7.85 -8.28 5.73
N HIS A 164 7.55 -8.52 4.46
CA HIS A 164 8.45 -9.26 3.56
C HIS A 164 9.76 -8.51 3.30
N HIS A 165 9.74 -7.18 3.28
CA HIS A 165 11.00 -6.42 3.24
C HIS A 165 11.83 -6.65 4.52
N ALA A 166 11.20 -6.67 5.69
CA ALA A 166 11.90 -6.91 6.95
C ALA A 166 12.53 -8.31 7.00
N GLU A 167 11.76 -9.34 6.63
CA GLU A 167 12.18 -10.75 6.65
C GLU A 167 13.39 -11.03 5.74
N ARG A 168 13.60 -10.24 4.67
CA ARG A 168 14.80 -10.31 3.82
C ARG A 168 16.08 -9.86 4.52
N LEU A 169 15.97 -9.00 5.54
CA LEU A 169 17.10 -8.39 6.24
C LEU A 169 17.31 -9.01 7.63
N LYS A 170 16.23 -9.25 8.37
CA LYS A 170 16.21 -9.91 9.68
C LYS A 170 15.08 -10.95 9.67
N PRO A 171 15.40 -12.25 9.52
CA PRO A 171 14.40 -13.32 9.55
C PRO A 171 13.66 -13.32 10.89
N ARG A 172 12.34 -13.54 10.84
CA ARG A 172 11.50 -13.64 12.05
C ARG A 172 11.72 -14.96 12.75
N CYS A 173 11.53 -14.95 14.07
CA CYS A 173 11.45 -16.17 14.85
C CYS A 173 10.14 -16.91 14.57
N SER A 174 10.20 -18.16 14.11
CA SER A 174 9.01 -18.97 13.80
C SER A 174 8.10 -19.23 14.99
N ALA A 175 8.59 -19.05 16.22
CA ALA A 175 7.83 -19.30 17.45
C ALA A 175 7.01 -18.08 17.93
N CYS A 176 7.54 -16.86 17.79
CA CYS A 176 6.87 -15.65 18.26
C CYS A 176 6.42 -14.70 17.13
N ASP A 177 6.85 -14.93 15.89
CA ASP A 177 6.63 -14.04 14.74
C ASP A 177 7.21 -12.61 14.91
N GLU A 178 8.06 -12.44 15.93
CA GLU A 178 8.88 -11.26 16.17
C GLU A 178 10.25 -11.39 15.46
#